data_AF-A0A941SXG8-F1
#
_entry.id   AF-A0A941SXG8-F1
#
_cell.length_a   1.000
_cell.length_b   1.000
_cell.length_c   1.000
_cell.angle_alpha   90.00
_cell.angle_beta   90.00
_cell.angle_gamma   90.00
#
_symmetry.space_group_name_H-M   'P 1'
#
loop_
_entity.id
_entity.type
_entity.pdbx_description
1 polymer ?
#
loop_
_entity_poly.entity_id
_entity_poly.type
_entity_poly.pdbx_seq_one_letter_code
_entity_poly.pdbx_strand_id
1 'polypeptide(L)'
;MLLYNIAKLNLTMALPDYFVWTRYGTESGEAVGSILARKEQERQRAGGLFLWGIGNSVAPSVRKLLHHLKGRDPSVLFSPMLAAPREADVSPAEVVAWSCARGIDERDWEMPAGTMVTSRAGAGASRKSRHYALVCRRAEPLHEDAAGERFAIDDLTNFASGNRVGHSQVTSVVHRIGRSAEGPYVAAVQATLVYPYVVELTEPVALSGAARNTEGPASRGRARQLPLEAAT
;
A
#
# COMPACT_ATOMS: atom_id res chain seq x y z
N MET A 1 -7.58 37.23 21.92
CA MET A 1 -6.46 36.39 22.39
C MET A 1 -7.02 35.43 23.43
N LEU A 2 -7.57 34.30 22.98
CA LEU A 2 -8.14 33.26 23.83
C LEU A 2 -7.46 31.94 23.42
N LEU A 3 -6.43 31.58 24.19
CA LEU A 3 -5.86 30.25 24.45
C LEU A 3 -6.33 29.14 23.48
N TYR A 4 -5.57 28.75 22.46
CA TYR A 4 -4.46 27.79 22.56
C TYR A 4 -4.71 26.68 23.60
N ASN A 5 -5.72 25.83 23.36
CA ASN A 5 -5.76 24.48 23.93
C ASN A 5 -6.75 23.55 23.21
N ILE A 6 -6.66 23.49 21.88
CA ILE A 6 -6.96 22.20 21.22
C ILE A 6 -5.67 21.40 21.35
N ALA A 7 -5.46 20.88 22.57
CA ALA A 7 -4.60 19.73 22.74
C ALA A 7 -4.98 18.76 21.64
N LYS A 8 -4.00 18.43 20.79
CA LYS A 8 -4.03 17.35 19.82
C LYS A 8 -5.03 16.29 20.27
N LEU A 9 -6.26 16.38 19.77
CA LEU A 9 -7.11 15.22 19.67
C LEU A 9 -6.36 14.36 18.67
N ASN A 10 -5.45 13.52 19.19
CA ASN A 10 -5.19 12.22 18.62
C ASN A 10 -6.54 11.52 18.62
N LEU A 11 -7.41 11.92 17.68
CA LEU A 11 -8.49 11.09 17.20
C LEU A 11 -7.75 9.92 16.54
N THR A 12 -7.40 8.93 17.36
CA THR A 12 -7.38 7.55 16.90
C THR A 12 -8.78 7.33 16.37
N MET A 13 -8.97 7.63 15.09
CA MET A 13 -10.23 7.38 14.41
C MET A 13 -10.47 5.88 14.56
N ALA A 14 -11.58 5.53 15.21
CA ALA A 14 -12.01 4.15 15.31
C ALA A 14 -11.98 3.52 13.91
N LEU A 15 -11.52 2.27 13.80
CA LEU A 15 -11.37 1.65 12.48
C LEU A 15 -12.71 1.67 11.74
N PRO A 16 -12.72 2.05 10.45
CA PRO A 16 -13.95 2.06 9.66
C PRO A 16 -14.49 0.63 9.50
N ASP A 17 -15.79 0.52 9.21
CA ASP A 17 -16.41 -0.80 8.98
C ASP A 17 -15.93 -1.44 7.66
N TYR A 18 -15.46 -0.64 6.70
CA TYR A 18 -14.91 -1.12 5.42
C TYR A 18 -13.55 -0.49 5.14
N PHE A 19 -12.56 -1.32 4.81
CA PHE A 19 -11.20 -0.86 4.52
C PHE A 19 -10.42 -1.88 3.68
N VAL A 20 -9.29 -1.42 3.13
CA VAL A 20 -8.25 -2.30 2.61
C VAL A 20 -7.31 -2.65 3.75
N TRP A 21 -7.16 -3.94 4.04
CA TRP A 21 -6.23 -4.43 5.02
C TRP A 21 -5.04 -5.06 4.31
N THR A 22 -3.83 -4.69 4.71
CA THR A 22 -2.60 -5.33 4.26
C THR A 22 -1.70 -5.69 5.43
N ARG A 23 -1.06 -6.84 5.33
CA ARG A 23 -0.10 -7.32 6.31
C ARG A 23 1.32 -7.17 5.76
N TYR A 24 2.25 -6.71 6.57
CA TYR A 24 3.62 -6.47 6.12
C TYR A 24 4.65 -7.18 7.00
N GLY A 25 5.76 -7.54 6.39
CA GLY A 25 6.91 -8.15 7.03
C GLY A 25 8.16 -7.86 6.21
N THR A 26 9.26 -8.49 6.54
CA THR A 26 10.45 -8.47 5.66
C THR A 26 10.07 -9.01 4.29
N GLU A 27 10.38 -8.23 3.25
CA GLU A 27 10.08 -8.57 1.86
C GLU A 27 11.22 -8.14 0.95
N SER A 28 11.52 -8.96 -0.07
CA SER A 28 12.57 -8.68 -1.07
C SER A 28 13.94 -8.36 -0.46
N GLY A 29 14.26 -8.96 0.68
CA GLY A 29 15.50 -8.76 1.44
C GLY A 29 15.58 -7.44 2.21
N GLU A 30 14.48 -6.70 2.30
CA GLU A 30 14.39 -5.43 3.02
C GLU A 30 13.65 -5.66 4.36
N ALA A 31 14.30 -5.30 5.48
CA ALA A 31 13.68 -5.37 6.79
C ALA A 31 12.54 -4.34 6.92
N VAL A 32 11.55 -4.64 7.75
CA VAL A 32 10.37 -3.78 7.98
C VAL A 32 10.73 -2.31 8.24
N GLY A 33 11.70 -2.05 9.12
CA GLY A 33 12.14 -0.69 9.43
C GLY A 33 12.71 0.05 8.21
N SER A 34 13.46 -0.65 7.36
CA SER A 34 13.99 -0.08 6.11
C SER A 34 12.88 0.19 5.10
N ILE A 35 11.92 -0.74 4.96
CA ILE A 35 10.74 -0.55 4.10
C ILE A 35 10.01 0.73 4.53
N LEU A 36 9.68 0.87 5.81
CA LEU A 36 8.96 2.04 6.32
C LEU A 36 9.76 3.33 6.14
N ALA A 37 11.07 3.32 6.39
CA ALA A 37 11.93 4.48 6.18
C ALA A 37 11.95 4.91 4.70
N ARG A 38 12.02 3.95 3.77
CA ARG A 38 11.95 4.23 2.34
C ARG A 38 10.57 4.77 1.94
N LYS A 39 9.48 4.18 2.44
CA LYS A 39 8.12 4.69 2.20
C LYS A 39 7.91 6.09 2.77
N GLU A 40 8.57 6.43 3.87
CA GLU A 40 8.57 7.80 4.39
C GLU A 40 9.30 8.76 3.45
N GLN A 41 10.42 8.35 2.85
CA GLN A 41 11.10 9.16 1.84
C GLN A 41 10.24 9.34 0.57
N GLU A 42 9.53 8.29 0.12
CA GLU A 42 8.55 8.39 -0.97
C GLU A 42 7.47 9.42 -0.63
N ARG A 43 6.87 9.30 0.56
CA ARG A 43 5.84 10.19 1.07
C ARG A 43 6.29 11.65 1.08
N GLN A 44 7.48 11.93 1.58
CA GLN A 44 8.03 13.29 1.64
C GLN A 44 8.28 13.87 0.24
N ARG A 45 8.78 13.07 -0.70
CA ARG A 45 9.11 13.52 -2.07
C ARG A 45 7.89 13.66 -2.97
N ALA A 46 6.86 12.83 -2.76
CA ALA A 46 5.66 12.79 -3.57
C ALA A 46 4.44 13.45 -2.90
N GLY A 47 4.66 14.47 -2.06
CA GLY A 47 3.59 15.30 -1.52
C GLY A 47 2.57 14.54 -0.66
N GLY A 48 3.02 13.57 0.12
CA GLY A 48 2.18 12.71 0.96
C GLY A 48 1.89 11.33 0.37
N LEU A 49 2.33 11.04 -0.87
CA LEU A 49 2.07 9.78 -1.56
C LEU A 49 3.19 8.74 -1.38
N PHE A 50 2.81 7.49 -1.20
CA PHE A 50 3.72 6.36 -1.24
C PHE A 50 3.02 5.16 -1.89
N LEU A 51 3.80 4.29 -2.52
CA LEU A 51 3.25 3.11 -3.18
C LEU A 51 3.55 1.87 -2.35
N TRP A 52 2.56 1.00 -2.17
CA TRP A 52 2.75 -0.25 -1.43
C TRP A 52 2.56 -1.46 -2.33
N GLY A 53 3.62 -2.22 -2.60
CA GLY A 53 3.57 -3.42 -3.44
C GLY A 53 2.69 -4.51 -2.85
N ILE A 54 1.91 -5.19 -3.70
CA ILE A 54 1.05 -6.30 -3.29
C ILE A 54 1.12 -7.45 -4.30
N GLY A 55 1.15 -8.68 -3.79
CA GLY A 55 1.37 -9.88 -4.63
C GLY A 55 0.24 -10.18 -5.62
N ASN A 56 -1.01 -9.86 -5.28
CA ASN A 56 -2.19 -10.13 -6.09
C ASN A 56 -3.04 -8.87 -6.22
N SER A 57 -3.71 -8.71 -7.35
CA SER A 57 -4.61 -7.58 -7.57
C SER A 57 -5.81 -7.64 -6.64
N VAL A 58 -6.07 -6.51 -5.97
CA VAL A 58 -7.34 -6.26 -5.26
C VAL A 58 -8.24 -5.27 -6.01
N ALA A 59 -7.87 -4.89 -7.23
CA ALA A 59 -8.59 -3.90 -8.03
C ALA A 59 -10.10 -4.22 -8.17
N PRO A 60 -10.54 -5.46 -8.48
CA PRO A 60 -11.98 -5.75 -8.58
C PRO A 60 -12.74 -5.48 -7.27
N SER A 61 -12.14 -5.83 -6.13
CA SER A 61 -12.74 -5.60 -4.81
C SER A 61 -12.70 -4.12 -4.43
N VAL A 62 -11.65 -3.38 -4.80
CA VAL A 62 -11.56 -1.93 -4.59
C VAL A 62 -12.60 -1.19 -5.44
N ARG A 63 -12.84 -1.58 -6.71
CA ARG A 63 -13.92 -1.00 -7.53
C ARG A 63 -15.29 -1.16 -6.85
N LYS A 64 -15.58 -2.36 -6.30
CA LYS A 64 -16.80 -2.60 -5.52
C LYS A 64 -16.88 -1.71 -4.28
N LEU A 65 -15.77 -1.54 -3.57
CA LEU A 65 -15.71 -0.71 -2.37
C LEU A 65 -15.95 0.77 -2.69
N LEU A 66 -15.32 1.29 -3.74
CA LEU A 66 -15.52 2.68 -4.18
C LEU A 66 -16.99 2.96 -4.53
N HIS A 67 -17.66 2.01 -5.19
CA HIS A 67 -19.09 2.08 -5.46
C HIS A 67 -19.91 2.12 -4.15
N HIS A 68 -19.61 1.23 -3.20
CA HIS A 68 -20.27 1.18 -1.90
C HIS A 68 -20.06 2.46 -1.08
N LEU A 69 -18.85 3.01 -1.09
CA LEU A 69 -18.48 4.23 -0.38
C LEU A 69 -18.99 5.52 -1.06
N LYS A 70 -19.67 5.41 -2.21
CA LYS A 70 -20.20 6.51 -3.01
C LYS A 70 -19.11 7.53 -3.41
N GLY A 71 -17.96 7.01 -3.85
CA GLY A 71 -16.84 7.83 -4.32
C GLY A 71 -15.97 8.44 -3.22
N ARG A 72 -16.20 8.11 -1.94
CA ARG A 72 -15.24 8.46 -0.87
C ARG A 72 -14.02 7.56 -0.94
N ASP A 73 -12.86 8.16 -0.72
CA ASP A 73 -11.58 7.46 -0.69
C ASP A 73 -11.54 6.43 0.46
N PRO A 74 -11.20 5.15 0.19
CA PRO A 74 -11.12 4.13 1.22
C PRO A 74 -9.94 4.30 2.17
N SER A 75 -10.09 3.89 3.42
CA SER A 75 -8.95 3.70 4.31
C SER A 75 -8.16 2.43 3.94
N VAL A 76 -6.85 2.49 4.09
CA VAL A 76 -5.95 1.33 4.07
C VAL A 76 -5.23 1.20 5.42
N LEU A 77 -5.23 -0.02 5.94
CA LEU A 77 -4.63 -0.38 7.22
C LEU A 77 -3.48 -1.36 7.00
N PHE A 78 -2.37 -1.08 7.67
CA PHE A 78 -1.17 -1.90 7.64
C PHE A 78 -0.99 -2.53 9.02
N SER A 79 -0.83 -3.85 9.05
CA SER A 79 -0.52 -4.59 10.28
C SER A 79 0.76 -5.43 10.11
N PRO A 80 1.62 -5.53 11.12
CA PRO A 80 2.73 -6.48 11.09
C PRO A 80 2.23 -7.92 10.87
N MET A 81 2.99 -8.69 10.10
CA MET A 81 2.79 -10.13 10.01
C MET A 81 3.15 -10.77 11.35
N LEU A 82 2.28 -11.68 11.82
CA LEU A 82 2.53 -12.45 13.04
C LEU A 82 3.53 -13.58 12.82
N ALA A 83 3.59 -14.10 11.59
CA ALA A 83 4.49 -15.18 11.22
C ALA A 83 5.86 -14.61 10.82
N ALA A 84 6.92 -15.37 11.09
CA ALA A 84 8.26 -15.05 10.61
C ALA A 84 8.31 -15.01 9.07
N PRO A 85 9.12 -14.11 8.49
CA PRO A 85 9.30 -14.05 7.04
C PRO A 85 9.93 -15.36 6.52
N ARG A 86 9.57 -15.75 5.29
CA ARG A 86 10.17 -16.93 4.66
C ARG A 86 11.59 -16.58 4.21
N GLU A 87 12.47 -17.59 4.13
CA GLU A 87 13.85 -17.41 3.66
C GLU A 87 13.90 -16.70 2.29
N ALA A 88 13.02 -17.05 1.36
CA ALA A 88 12.93 -16.40 0.05
C ALA A 88 12.54 -14.91 0.12
N ASP A 89 11.88 -14.46 1.20
CA ASP A 89 11.53 -13.05 1.42
C ASP A 89 12.70 -12.29 2.11
N VAL A 90 13.56 -12.99 2.86
CA VAL A 90 14.77 -12.45 3.51
C VAL A 90 15.98 -12.42 2.57
N SER A 91 16.14 -13.43 1.72
CA SER A 91 17.27 -13.57 0.80
C SER A 91 16.76 -13.98 -0.60
N PRO A 92 16.13 -13.04 -1.34
CA PRO A 92 15.65 -13.33 -2.68
C PRO A 92 16.81 -13.50 -3.66
N ALA A 93 16.70 -14.48 -4.56
CA ALA A 93 17.69 -14.70 -5.62
C ALA A 93 17.78 -13.50 -6.60
N GLU A 94 16.65 -12.87 -6.90
CA GLU A 94 16.57 -11.71 -7.79
C GLU A 94 15.43 -10.77 -7.33
N VAL A 95 15.71 -9.47 -7.31
CA VAL A 95 14.75 -8.40 -7.02
C VAL A 95 14.63 -7.52 -8.25
N VAL A 96 13.41 -7.17 -8.60
CA VAL A 96 13.09 -6.25 -9.70
C VAL A 96 12.39 -5.01 -9.15
N ALA A 97 12.67 -3.86 -9.75
CA ALA A 97 11.85 -2.66 -9.66
C ALA A 97 10.88 -2.62 -10.85
N TRP A 98 9.71 -2.03 -10.66
CA TRP A 98 8.72 -1.87 -11.73
C TRP A 98 8.73 -0.42 -12.24
N SER A 99 8.80 -0.23 -13.56
CA SER A 99 8.96 1.09 -14.17
C SER A 99 7.69 1.66 -14.81
N CYS A 100 6.68 0.83 -15.10
CA CYS A 100 5.43 1.28 -15.72
C CYS A 100 4.23 0.94 -14.83
N ALA A 101 3.27 1.85 -14.75
CA ALA A 101 2.06 1.69 -13.98
C ALA A 101 0.80 1.99 -14.82
N ARG A 102 -0.24 1.20 -14.61
CA ARG A 102 -1.57 1.39 -15.19
C ARG A 102 -2.60 1.45 -14.08
N GLY A 103 -3.44 2.49 -14.07
CA GLY A 103 -4.45 2.72 -13.06
C GLY A 103 -5.57 1.67 -13.07
N ILE A 104 -6.42 1.74 -12.05
CA ILE A 104 -7.62 0.89 -11.93
C ILE A 104 -8.63 1.13 -13.05
N ASP A 105 -8.52 2.22 -13.81
CA ASP A 105 -9.30 2.58 -14.98
C ASP A 105 -8.62 2.19 -16.30
N GLU A 106 -7.54 1.40 -16.21
CA GLU A 106 -6.76 0.89 -17.34
C GLU A 106 -6.01 1.98 -18.13
N ARG A 107 -5.91 3.20 -17.58
CA ARG A 107 -5.09 4.26 -18.17
C ARG A 107 -3.67 4.19 -17.65
N ASP A 108 -2.71 4.53 -18.51
CA ASP A 108 -1.33 4.70 -18.07
C ASP A 108 -1.27 5.78 -16.99
N TRP A 109 -0.50 5.49 -15.94
CA TRP A 109 -0.34 6.36 -14.81
C TRP A 109 1.14 6.57 -14.53
N GLU A 110 1.57 7.83 -14.56
CA GLU A 110 2.94 8.19 -14.26
C GLU A 110 3.19 8.03 -12.76
N MET A 111 4.12 7.14 -12.41
CA MET A 111 4.52 6.96 -11.01
C MET A 111 5.17 8.25 -10.50
N PRO A 112 4.78 8.76 -9.32
CA PRO A 112 5.36 9.98 -8.77
C PRO A 112 6.88 9.86 -8.62
N ALA A 113 7.58 10.94 -8.95
CA ALA A 113 9.03 10.99 -8.86
C ALA A 113 9.50 10.61 -7.45
N GLY A 114 10.54 9.76 -7.38
CA GLY A 114 11.08 9.28 -6.11
C GLY A 114 10.31 8.12 -5.48
N THR A 115 9.28 7.57 -6.14
CA THR A 115 8.60 6.33 -5.72
C THR A 115 9.24 5.10 -6.35
N MET A 116 9.26 3.98 -5.62
CA MET A 116 9.77 2.71 -6.14
C MET A 116 8.99 1.53 -5.55
N VAL A 117 8.49 0.67 -6.43
CA VAL A 117 7.93 -0.62 -6.04
C VAL A 117 8.88 -1.71 -6.48
N THR A 118 9.29 -2.53 -5.52
CA THR A 118 10.16 -3.68 -5.74
C THR A 118 9.42 -4.96 -5.44
N SER A 119 9.83 -6.05 -6.07
CA SER A 119 9.33 -7.38 -5.73
C SER A 119 10.36 -8.44 -6.09
N ARG A 120 10.18 -9.65 -5.55
CA ARG A 120 10.88 -10.84 -6.03
C ARG A 120 10.52 -11.11 -7.50
N ALA A 121 11.53 -11.33 -8.34
CA ALA A 121 11.36 -11.57 -9.78
C ALA A 121 10.59 -12.87 -10.09
N GLY A 122 10.65 -13.87 -9.20
CA GLY A 122 10.24 -15.24 -9.50
C GLY A 122 11.35 -16.00 -10.24
N ALA A 123 11.12 -17.28 -10.55
CA ALA A 123 12.12 -18.13 -11.22
C ALA A 123 11.50 -18.99 -12.33
N GLY A 124 12.21 -19.17 -13.45
CA GLY A 124 11.77 -19.97 -14.59
C GLY A 124 10.38 -19.54 -15.09
N ALA A 125 9.46 -20.50 -15.21
CA ALA A 125 8.08 -20.26 -15.63
C ALA A 125 7.26 -19.36 -14.67
N SER A 126 7.75 -19.12 -13.44
CA SER A 126 7.12 -18.22 -12.46
C SER A 126 7.67 -16.79 -12.48
N ARG A 127 8.52 -16.45 -13.46
CA ARG A 127 9.04 -15.08 -13.61
C ARG A 127 7.86 -14.12 -13.83
N LYS A 128 7.76 -13.11 -12.97
CA LYS A 128 6.64 -12.18 -12.97
C LYS A 128 6.78 -11.20 -14.14
N SER A 129 5.77 -11.14 -14.98
CA SER A 129 5.59 -10.08 -15.98
C SER A 129 4.77 -8.90 -15.47
N ARG A 130 4.10 -9.08 -14.33
CA ARG A 130 3.22 -8.08 -13.71
C ARG A 130 3.28 -8.14 -12.19
N HIS A 131 3.00 -7.01 -11.57
CA HIS A 131 2.81 -6.86 -10.14
C HIS A 131 1.74 -5.80 -9.88
N TYR A 132 1.47 -5.49 -8.62
CA TYR A 132 0.46 -4.51 -8.27
C TYR A 132 0.94 -3.66 -7.10
N ALA A 133 0.40 -2.45 -6.98
CA ALA A 133 0.61 -1.63 -5.81
C ALA A 133 -0.66 -0.87 -5.42
N LEU A 134 -0.77 -0.60 -4.13
CA LEU A 134 -1.70 0.37 -3.57
C LEU A 134 -1.10 1.77 -3.69
N VAL A 135 -1.92 2.75 -4.06
CA VAL A 135 -1.54 4.17 -4.07
C VAL A 135 -2.09 4.81 -2.81
N CYS A 136 -1.19 5.10 -1.87
CA CYS A 136 -1.55 5.51 -0.52
C CYS A 136 -1.16 6.97 -0.29
N ARG A 137 -1.98 7.70 0.45
CA ARG A 137 -1.70 9.05 0.94
C ARG A 137 -1.75 9.10 2.45
N ARG A 138 -0.76 9.77 3.06
CA ARG A 138 -0.78 10.13 4.47
C ARG A 138 -0.11 11.48 4.70
N ALA A 139 -0.73 12.33 5.49
CA ALA A 139 -0.18 13.65 5.82
C ALA A 139 0.92 13.55 6.89
N GLU A 140 0.76 12.62 7.83
CA GLU A 140 1.67 12.39 8.95
C GLU A 140 2.84 11.47 8.56
N PRO A 141 3.99 11.57 9.26
CA PRO A 141 5.14 10.68 9.06
C PRO A 141 4.77 9.20 9.24
N LEU A 142 5.27 8.33 8.37
CA LEU A 142 5.13 6.87 8.48
C LEU A 142 5.98 6.33 9.64
N HIS A 143 5.29 5.95 10.71
CA HIS A 143 5.84 5.25 11.87
C HIS A 143 4.79 4.26 12.36
N GLU A 144 5.24 3.14 12.92
CA GLU A 144 4.35 2.14 13.52
C GLU A 144 3.75 2.68 14.82
N ASP A 145 2.43 2.68 14.91
CA ASP A 145 1.70 2.89 16.15
C ASP A 145 1.41 1.55 16.81
N ALA A 146 2.27 1.15 17.75
CA ALA A 146 2.09 -0.07 18.53
C ALA A 146 0.84 -0.02 19.45
N ALA A 147 0.32 1.18 19.74
CA ALA A 147 -0.88 1.40 20.52
C ALA A 147 -2.14 1.57 19.64
N GLY A 148 -2.03 1.34 18.33
CA GLY A 148 -3.15 1.36 17.40
C GLY A 148 -4.27 0.39 17.79
N GLU A 149 -5.46 0.59 17.23
CA GLU A 149 -6.61 -0.26 17.52
C GLU A 149 -6.31 -1.73 17.16
N ARG A 150 -6.64 -2.63 18.09
CA ARG A 150 -6.46 -4.08 17.92
C ARG A 150 -7.74 -4.74 17.42
N PHE A 151 -7.58 -5.81 16.64
CA PHE A 151 -8.71 -6.57 16.10
C PHE A 151 -8.32 -8.01 15.78
N ALA A 152 -9.32 -8.90 15.84
CA ALA A 152 -9.14 -10.30 15.46
C ALA A 152 -9.41 -10.48 13.96
N ILE A 153 -8.76 -11.45 13.31
CA ILE A 153 -9.08 -11.78 11.92
C ILE A 153 -10.52 -12.29 11.79
N ASP A 154 -11.06 -12.94 12.83
CA ASP A 154 -12.44 -13.41 12.89
C ASP A 154 -13.46 -12.25 12.95
N ASP A 155 -13.02 -11.04 13.30
CA ASP A 155 -13.86 -9.84 13.19
C ASP A 155 -13.99 -9.37 11.73
N LEU A 156 -13.29 -9.98 10.78
CA LEU A 156 -13.21 -9.55 9.39
C LEU A 156 -13.76 -10.58 8.42
N THR A 157 -14.54 -10.11 7.47
CA THR A 157 -14.96 -10.86 6.28
C THR A 157 -14.42 -10.21 5.03
N ASN A 158 -14.15 -11.00 4.00
CA ASN A 158 -13.82 -10.49 2.69
C ASN A 158 -15.03 -9.74 2.14
N PHE A 159 -14.87 -8.45 1.85
CA PHE A 159 -15.97 -7.59 1.41
C PHE A 159 -16.64 -8.09 0.12
N ALA A 160 -15.86 -8.64 -0.82
CA ALA A 160 -16.37 -9.01 -2.13
C ALA A 160 -17.12 -10.34 -2.16
N SER A 161 -16.79 -11.27 -1.24
CA SER A 161 -17.39 -12.62 -1.19
C SER A 161 -18.21 -12.91 0.06
N GLY A 162 -18.07 -12.12 1.13
CA GLY A 162 -18.67 -12.39 2.45
C GLY A 162 -17.99 -13.51 3.24
N ASN A 163 -17.02 -14.22 2.65
CA ASN A 163 -16.31 -15.31 3.30
C ASN A 163 -15.34 -14.79 4.37
N ARG A 164 -14.95 -15.65 5.31
CA ARG A 164 -13.86 -15.33 6.27
C ARG A 164 -12.57 -14.98 5.55
N VAL A 165 -11.82 -14.03 6.09
CA VAL A 165 -10.51 -13.65 5.55
C VAL A 165 -9.50 -14.75 5.90
N GLY A 166 -8.82 -15.28 4.88
CA GLY A 166 -7.83 -16.33 5.07
C GLY A 166 -6.51 -15.80 5.65
N HIS A 167 -5.84 -16.62 6.46
CA HIS A 167 -4.50 -16.27 6.97
C HIS A 167 -3.46 -16.08 5.86
N SER A 168 -3.65 -16.66 4.67
CA SER A 168 -2.78 -16.50 3.50
C SER A 168 -3.00 -15.19 2.71
N GLN A 169 -4.10 -14.48 2.94
CA GLN A 169 -4.46 -13.29 2.16
C GLN A 169 -3.76 -12.03 2.66
N VAL A 170 -2.51 -11.82 2.25
CA VAL A 170 -1.68 -10.68 2.72
C VAL A 170 -2.40 -9.33 2.57
N THR A 171 -3.07 -9.09 1.43
CA THR A 171 -3.89 -7.89 1.21
C THR A 171 -5.33 -8.29 0.87
N SER A 172 -6.33 -7.63 1.47
CA SER A 172 -7.75 -7.88 1.21
C SER A 172 -8.60 -6.63 1.46
N VAL A 173 -9.68 -6.49 0.70
CA VAL A 173 -10.75 -5.57 1.05
C VAL A 173 -11.69 -6.27 2.03
N VAL A 174 -11.94 -5.67 3.18
CA VAL A 174 -12.65 -6.31 4.27
C VAL A 174 -13.86 -5.51 4.75
N HIS A 175 -14.82 -6.22 5.30
CA HIS A 175 -15.91 -5.70 6.10
C HIS A 175 -15.72 -6.20 7.54
N ARG A 176 -15.69 -5.26 8.48
CA ARG A 176 -15.57 -5.54 9.91
C ARG A 176 -16.94 -5.86 10.48
N ILE A 177 -17.10 -7.10 10.92
CA ILE A 177 -18.35 -7.65 11.48
C ILE A 177 -18.28 -7.82 13.00
N GLY A 178 -17.09 -7.70 13.60
CA GLY A 178 -16.85 -7.80 15.04
C GLY A 178 -15.93 -6.70 15.56
N ARG A 179 -15.88 -6.51 16.87
CA ARG A 179 -15.06 -5.49 17.54
C ARG A 179 -14.34 -6.07 18.75
N SER A 180 -13.63 -7.18 18.55
CA SER A 180 -12.86 -7.81 19.61
C SER A 180 -11.72 -6.89 20.05
N ALA A 181 -11.66 -6.55 21.34
CA ALA A 181 -10.67 -5.58 21.87
C ALA A 181 -9.24 -6.15 21.99
N GLU A 182 -9.09 -7.48 21.98
CA GLU A 182 -7.81 -8.15 22.28
C GLU A 182 -7.26 -8.99 21.12
N GLY A 183 -7.56 -8.62 19.88
CA GLY A 183 -7.04 -9.33 18.74
C GLY A 183 -5.52 -9.22 18.56
N PRO A 184 -4.89 -10.19 17.88
CA PRO A 184 -3.43 -10.21 17.71
C PRO A 184 -2.94 -9.16 16.70
N TYR A 185 -3.82 -8.65 15.83
CA TYR A 185 -3.45 -7.62 14.86
C TYR A 185 -3.66 -6.23 15.44
N VAL A 186 -2.74 -5.33 15.11
CA VAL A 186 -2.79 -3.90 15.41
C VAL A 186 -2.87 -3.13 14.09
N ALA A 187 -3.68 -2.07 14.06
CA ALA A 187 -3.68 -1.09 12.98
C ALA A 187 -2.45 -0.16 13.11
N ALA A 188 -1.26 -0.69 12.84
CA ALA A 188 0.02 -0.02 13.07
C ALA A 188 0.23 1.22 12.19
N VAL A 189 -0.25 1.18 10.95
CA VAL A 189 -0.28 2.38 10.09
C VAL A 189 -1.65 2.47 9.44
N GLN A 190 -2.20 3.68 9.39
CA GLN A 190 -3.41 4.00 8.67
C GLN A 190 -3.09 5.05 7.60
N ALA A 191 -3.61 4.86 6.40
CA ALA A 191 -3.53 5.82 5.31
C ALA A 191 -4.82 5.80 4.50
N THR A 192 -4.90 6.69 3.52
CA THR A 192 -6.03 6.75 2.58
C THR A 192 -5.59 6.22 1.22
N LEU A 193 -6.37 5.34 0.60
CA LEU A 193 -6.20 5.01 -0.81
C LEU A 193 -6.71 6.17 -1.65
N VAL A 194 -5.88 6.65 -2.55
CA VAL A 194 -6.20 7.77 -3.44
C VAL A 194 -6.03 7.35 -4.89
N TYR A 195 -6.74 8.01 -5.80
CA TYR A 195 -6.64 7.73 -7.23
C TYR A 195 -5.18 7.60 -7.70
N PRO A 196 -4.83 6.55 -8.48
CA PRO A 196 -5.70 5.55 -9.10
C PRO A 196 -6.04 4.34 -8.21
N TYR A 197 -5.83 4.43 -6.89
CA TYR A 197 -6.15 3.45 -5.84
C TYR A 197 -5.31 2.18 -5.87
N VAL A 198 -5.37 1.46 -7.00
CA VAL A 198 -4.58 0.27 -7.28
C VAL A 198 -4.00 0.43 -8.68
N VAL A 199 -2.70 0.20 -8.79
CA VAL A 199 -2.01 0.16 -10.09
C VAL A 199 -1.57 -1.25 -10.43
N GLU A 200 -1.70 -1.63 -11.69
CA GLU A 200 -0.93 -2.73 -12.27
C GLU A 200 0.43 -2.22 -12.68
N LEU A 201 1.47 -2.96 -12.28
CA LEU A 201 2.86 -2.65 -12.54
C LEU A 201 3.41 -3.60 -13.58
N THR A 202 4.13 -3.05 -14.56
CA THR A 202 4.73 -3.78 -15.69
C THR A 202 6.17 -3.30 -15.91
N GLU A 203 6.86 -3.92 -16.86
CA GLU A 203 8.27 -3.66 -17.17
C GLU A 203 9.21 -3.86 -15.95
N PRO A 204 9.45 -5.11 -15.55
CA PRO A 204 10.37 -5.39 -14.45
C PRO A 204 11.82 -5.11 -14.86
N VAL A 205 12.50 -4.27 -14.07
CA VAL A 205 13.91 -3.91 -14.21
C VAL A 205 14.69 -4.57 -13.08
N ALA A 206 15.67 -5.42 -13.41
CA ALA A 206 16.50 -6.08 -12.41
C ALA A 206 17.32 -5.06 -11.61
N LEU A 207 17.27 -5.17 -10.27
CA LEU A 207 18.09 -4.37 -9.39
C LEU A 207 19.40 -5.09 -9.09
N SER A 208 20.52 -4.45 -9.41
CA SER A 208 21.83 -4.91 -8.94
C SER A 208 21.96 -4.68 -7.43
N GLY A 209 22.86 -5.41 -6.78
CA GLY A 209 22.97 -5.44 -5.32
C GLY A 209 23.10 -4.07 -4.63
N ALA A 210 23.68 -3.08 -5.32
CA ALA A 210 23.87 -1.69 -4.86
C ALA A 210 22.65 -0.77 -5.07
N ALA A 211 21.85 -1.01 -6.12
CA ALA A 211 20.66 -0.21 -6.44
C ALA A 211 19.47 -0.48 -5.50
N ARG A 212 19.56 -1.51 -4.66
CA ARG A 212 18.53 -1.84 -3.65
C ARG A 212 18.31 -0.73 -2.61
N ASN A 213 19.29 0.15 -2.43
CA ASN A 213 19.26 1.21 -1.42
C ASN A 213 19.16 2.64 -2.00
N THR A 214 19.11 2.81 -3.33
CA THR A 214 19.17 4.13 -3.97
C THR A 214 18.30 4.21 -5.22
N GLU A 215 17.41 5.21 -5.20
CA GLU A 215 16.69 5.86 -6.30
C GLU A 215 16.05 4.98 -7.40
N GLY A 216 14.72 5.13 -7.54
CA GLY A 216 13.95 4.48 -8.59
C GLY A 216 14.47 4.81 -9.99
N PRO A 217 14.23 3.93 -10.99
CA PRO A 217 14.67 4.15 -12.36
C PRO A 217 14.10 5.47 -12.90
N ALA A 218 14.98 6.32 -13.42
CA ALA A 218 14.61 7.60 -14.01
C ALA A 218 13.56 7.40 -15.12
N SER A 219 12.40 8.03 -14.97
CA SER A 219 11.33 8.08 -15.96
C SER A 219 11.87 8.60 -17.30
N ARG A 220 11.99 7.73 -18.30
CA ARG A 220 12.26 8.15 -19.68
C ARG A 220 10.93 8.45 -20.37
N GLY A 221 10.74 9.71 -20.78
CA GLY A 221 9.68 10.07 -21.74
C GLY A 221 8.92 11.33 -21.38
N ARG A 222 9.54 12.50 -21.58
CA ARG A 222 8.89 13.81 -21.48
C ARG A 222 7.92 14.00 -22.65
N ALA A 223 6.64 13.71 -22.47
CA ALA A 223 5.58 14.21 -23.34
C ALA A 223 5.04 15.53 -22.75
N ARG A 224 5.08 16.59 -23.55
CA ARG A 224 4.63 17.94 -23.18
C ARG A 224 3.16 17.91 -22.72
N GLN A 225 2.91 18.28 -21.47
CA GLN A 225 1.58 18.58 -20.98
C GLN A 225 1.20 19.99 -21.46
N LEU A 226 0.16 20.09 -22.29
CA LEU A 226 -0.51 21.36 -22.58
C LEU A 226 -1.43 21.71 -21.40
N PRO A 227 -1.48 22.98 -20.96
CA PRO A 227 -2.34 23.38 -19.86
C PRO A 227 -3.81 23.32 -20.28
N LEU A 228 -4.62 22.64 -19.46
CA LEU A 228 -6.06 22.69 -19.54
C LEU A 228 -6.51 24.07 -19.02
N GLU A 229 -6.75 25.00 -19.92
CA GLU A 229 -7.39 26.27 -19.56
C GLU A 229 -8.83 26.04 -19.10
N ALA A 230 -9.21 26.86 -18.12
CA ALA A 230 -10.54 26.93 -17.54
C ALA A 230 -11.59 27.28 -18.60
N ALA A 231 -12.69 26.54 -18.60
CA ALA A 231 -13.93 26.96 -19.24
C ALA A 231 -15.01 27.07 -18.16
N THR A 232 -15.21 28.32 -17.77
CA THR A 232 -16.44 29.02 -17.33
C THR A 232 -17.43 28.32 -16.40
#